data_AF-A0A820A5M8-F1
#
_entry.id   AF-A0A820A5M8-F1
#
_cell.length_a   1.000
_cell.length_b   1.000
_cell.length_c   1.000
_cell.angle_alpha   90.00
_cell.angle_beta   90.00
_cell.angle_gamma   90.00
#
_symmetry.space_group_name_H-M   'P 1'
#
loop_
_entity.id
_entity.type
_entity.pdbx_description
1 polymer ?
#
loop_
_entity_poly.entity_id
_entity_poly.type
_entity_poly.pdbx_seq_one_letter_code
_entity_poly.pdbx_strand_id
1 'polypeptide(L)'
;MANKDLDRCLVCDDIAIGVNFGVPTCMPCKAFFRRNAIRLGTHEFICQNDGDCIITYKYRRSCNCCRLAKCFRVGMKKSLILSDEKREARNKLIAINRLKRGQISKPECLTWMQSPSLLRMSSSSIQYLSSSDQVLLANIFHAYENTCIVAKNTTLHNFPTIQHTSIHTYMNEVSSEFHVTIEYLKLIPEFNNLIMDDKVRLI
;
A
#
# COMPACT_ATOMS: atom_id res chain seq x y z
N MET A 1 -36.13 -26.31 1.40
CA MET A 1 -36.02 -24.96 1.98
C MET A 1 -34.76 -24.32 1.40
N ALA A 2 -34.89 -23.34 0.49
CA ALA A 2 -33.71 -22.63 -0.04
C ALA A 2 -33.11 -21.78 1.09
N ASN A 3 -31.80 -21.90 1.31
CA ASN A 3 -31.08 -21.26 2.41
C ASN A 3 -31.04 -19.73 2.19
N LYS A 4 -32.04 -19.04 2.74
CA LYS A 4 -32.30 -17.59 2.58
C LYS A 4 -31.20 -16.69 3.14
N ASP A 5 -30.26 -17.27 3.91
CA ASP A 5 -29.16 -16.56 4.57
C ASP A 5 -27.91 -16.40 3.71
N LEU A 6 -27.84 -17.06 2.53
CA LEU A 6 -26.69 -16.91 1.63
C LEU A 6 -26.71 -15.59 0.84
N ASP A 7 -27.87 -14.97 0.68
CA ASP A 7 -28.06 -13.77 -0.13
C ASP A 7 -27.79 -12.46 0.63
N ARG A 8 -27.65 -12.53 1.97
CA ARG A 8 -27.40 -11.36 2.82
C ARG A 8 -26.09 -11.48 3.59
N CYS A 9 -25.43 -10.34 3.76
CA CYS A 9 -24.22 -10.21 4.55
C CYS A 9 -24.56 -10.23 6.03
N LEU A 10 -24.16 -11.28 6.75
CA LEU A 10 -24.49 -11.41 8.18
C LEU A 10 -23.88 -10.31 9.07
N VAL A 11 -22.93 -9.52 8.54
CA VAL A 11 -22.34 -8.39 9.27
C VAL A 11 -23.20 -7.12 9.16
N CYS A 12 -23.75 -6.80 8.00
CA CYS A 12 -24.38 -5.49 7.76
C CYS A 12 -25.67 -5.53 6.92
N ASP A 13 -26.17 -6.72 6.62
CA ASP A 13 -27.43 -6.98 5.90
C ASP A 13 -27.48 -6.50 4.44
N ASP A 14 -26.36 -5.99 3.92
CA ASP A 14 -26.11 -5.72 2.50
C ASP A 14 -26.09 -7.03 1.68
N ILE A 15 -26.14 -6.95 0.36
CA ILE A 15 -26.15 -8.13 -0.52
C ILE A 15 -24.83 -8.91 -0.36
N ALA A 16 -24.94 -10.19 -0.01
CA ALA A 16 -23.78 -11.06 0.04
C ALA A 16 -23.32 -11.44 -1.38
N ILE A 17 -22.01 -11.51 -1.58
CA ILE A 17 -21.41 -11.98 -2.83
C ILE A 17 -20.98 -13.46 -2.75
N GLY A 18 -21.24 -14.10 -1.61
CA GLY A 18 -20.82 -15.46 -1.28
C GLY A 18 -20.18 -15.56 0.11
N VAL A 19 -19.64 -16.75 0.40
CA VAL A 19 -18.99 -17.07 1.68
C VAL A 19 -17.55 -16.55 1.68
N ASN A 20 -17.24 -15.60 2.56
CA ASN A 20 -15.87 -15.12 2.76
C ASN A 20 -15.45 -15.33 4.20
N PHE A 21 -14.26 -15.92 4.40
CA PHE A 21 -13.71 -16.24 5.72
C PHE A 21 -14.68 -17.08 6.59
N GLY A 22 -15.49 -17.93 5.95
CA GLY A 22 -16.41 -18.85 6.61
C GLY A 22 -17.86 -18.37 6.73
N VAL A 23 -18.18 -17.14 6.31
CA VAL A 23 -19.52 -16.54 6.50
C VAL A 23 -20.02 -15.82 5.24
N PRO A 24 -21.32 -15.90 4.89
CA PRO A 24 -21.93 -15.07 3.85
C PRO A 24 -21.73 -13.57 4.12
N THR A 25 -21.04 -12.87 3.21
CA THR A 25 -20.67 -11.46 3.40
C THR A 25 -20.61 -10.69 2.09
N CYS A 26 -20.83 -9.37 2.18
CA CYS A 26 -20.66 -8.44 1.06
C CYS A 26 -19.18 -8.09 0.84
N MET A 27 -18.86 -7.54 -0.34
CA MET A 27 -17.50 -7.15 -0.71
C MET A 27 -16.84 -6.14 0.28
N PRO A 28 -17.54 -5.11 0.78
CA PRO A 28 -16.98 -4.21 1.77
C PRO A 28 -16.62 -4.88 3.09
N CYS A 29 -17.45 -5.81 3.60
CA CYS A 29 -17.17 -6.52 4.85
C CYS A 29 -16.04 -7.54 4.69
N LYS A 30 -15.95 -8.21 3.54
CA LYS A 30 -14.77 -9.03 3.17
C LYS A 30 -13.48 -8.22 3.24
N ALA A 31 -13.42 -7.08 2.56
CA ALA A 31 -12.20 -6.26 2.51
C ALA A 31 -11.88 -5.62 3.87
N PHE A 32 -12.90 -5.23 4.64
CA PHE A 32 -12.77 -4.71 5.99
C PHE A 32 -12.17 -5.76 6.94
N PHE A 33 -12.71 -6.97 6.95
CA PHE A 33 -12.23 -8.04 7.84
C PHE A 33 -10.77 -8.41 7.52
N ARG A 34 -10.42 -8.57 6.24
CA ARG A 34 -9.04 -8.89 5.83
C ARG A 34 -8.01 -7.87 6.33
N ARG A 35 -8.35 -6.58 6.33
CA ARG A 35 -7.44 -5.50 6.76
C ARG A 35 -7.29 -5.41 8.28
N ASN A 36 -8.35 -5.75 9.02
CA ASN A 36 -8.46 -5.40 10.43
C ASN A 36 -8.46 -6.61 11.38
N ALA A 37 -8.69 -7.83 10.90
CA ALA A 37 -8.75 -9.03 11.75
C ALA A 37 -7.45 -9.33 12.52
N ILE A 38 -6.31 -8.82 12.06
CA ILE A 38 -5.02 -8.93 12.75
C ILE A 38 -4.79 -7.82 13.79
N ARG A 39 -5.60 -6.75 13.75
CA ARG A 39 -5.48 -5.57 14.63
C ARG A 39 -6.45 -5.60 15.81
N LEU A 40 -7.15 -6.72 16.02
CA LEU A 40 -8.07 -6.83 17.15
C LEU A 40 -7.29 -6.69 18.48
N GLY A 41 -7.72 -5.78 19.34
CA GLY A 41 -7.06 -5.51 20.63
C GLY A 41 -5.98 -4.42 20.58
N THR A 42 -5.77 -3.76 19.44
CA THR A 42 -4.96 -2.53 19.39
C THR A 42 -5.78 -1.30 19.77
N HIS A 43 -5.12 -0.23 20.20
CA HIS A 43 -5.77 1.04 20.55
C HIS A 43 -6.56 1.68 19.38
N GLU A 44 -6.33 1.26 18.13
CA GLU A 44 -7.08 1.72 16.95
C GLU A 44 -8.54 1.22 16.90
N PHE A 45 -8.90 0.23 17.72
CA PHE A 45 -10.21 -0.43 17.71
C PHE A 45 -11.02 -0.17 18.99
N ILE A 46 -11.07 1.08 19.45
CA ILE A 46 -11.91 1.53 20.57
C ILE A 46 -13.28 2.02 20.06
N CYS A 47 -14.36 1.64 20.73
CA CYS A 47 -15.69 2.18 20.46
C CYS A 47 -15.84 3.54 21.16
N GLN A 48 -16.44 4.52 20.48
CA GLN A 48 -16.74 5.84 21.07
C GLN A 48 -18.09 5.86 21.81
N ASN A 49 -18.86 4.78 21.73
CA ASN A 49 -20.13 4.58 22.41
C ASN A 49 -19.99 3.37 23.38
N ASP A 50 -21.05 2.60 23.59
CA ASP A 50 -21.11 1.49 24.56
C ASP A 50 -20.66 0.13 24.01
N GLY A 51 -20.00 0.09 22.85
CA GLY A 51 -19.51 -1.17 22.25
C GLY A 51 -20.59 -2.04 21.59
N ASP A 52 -21.80 -1.51 21.41
CA ASP A 52 -22.97 -2.23 20.91
C ASP A 52 -23.58 -1.60 19.64
N CYS A 53 -22.82 -0.76 18.92
CA CYS A 53 -23.32 -0.01 17.77
C CYS A 53 -24.02 -0.91 16.73
N ILE A 54 -25.18 -0.47 16.26
CA ILE A 54 -25.94 -1.17 15.24
C ILE A 54 -25.21 -1.10 13.89
N ILE A 55 -24.79 -2.26 13.38
CA ILE A 55 -24.07 -2.37 12.10
C ILE A 55 -25.04 -2.79 11.00
N THR A 56 -25.39 -1.83 10.13
CA THR A 56 -26.17 -2.01 8.89
C THR A 56 -25.40 -1.48 7.67
N TYR A 57 -25.90 -1.68 6.46
CA TYR A 57 -25.26 -1.17 5.24
C TYR A 57 -25.03 0.35 5.27
N LYS A 58 -25.92 1.11 5.95
CA LYS A 58 -25.81 2.56 6.17
C LYS A 58 -24.79 2.94 7.23
N TYR A 59 -24.82 2.26 8.38
CA TYR A 59 -24.06 2.68 9.59
C TYR A 59 -22.76 1.89 9.83
N ARG A 60 -22.41 0.93 8.96
CA ARG A 60 -21.16 0.15 9.06
C ARG A 60 -19.85 0.94 8.96
N ARG A 61 -19.89 2.24 8.69
CA ARG A 61 -18.70 3.12 8.72
C ARG A 61 -18.58 3.90 10.03
N SER A 62 -19.65 3.96 10.82
CA SER A 62 -19.72 4.77 12.04
C SER A 62 -18.88 4.21 13.18
N CYS A 63 -18.66 2.89 13.23
CA CYS A 63 -17.84 2.28 14.27
C CYS A 63 -17.05 1.08 13.74
N ASN A 64 -15.73 1.25 13.57
CA ASN A 64 -14.84 0.17 13.16
C ASN A 64 -14.73 -0.92 14.25
N CYS A 65 -14.70 -0.52 15.53
CA CYS A 65 -14.69 -1.43 16.68
C CYS A 65 -15.86 -2.43 16.64
N CYS A 66 -17.09 -1.93 16.69
CA CYS A 66 -18.29 -2.76 16.70
C CYS A 66 -18.47 -3.57 15.41
N ARG A 67 -18.04 -3.02 14.26
CA ARG A 67 -18.05 -3.77 13.00
C ARG A 67 -17.10 -4.96 13.03
N LEU A 68 -15.88 -4.78 13.51
CA LEU A 68 -14.91 -5.88 13.60
C LEU A 68 -15.36 -6.92 14.63
N ALA A 69 -15.87 -6.47 15.78
CA ALA A 69 -16.46 -7.36 16.78
C ALA A 69 -17.62 -8.18 16.18
N LYS A 70 -18.53 -7.54 15.42
CA LYS A 70 -19.62 -8.26 14.73
C LYS A 70 -19.10 -9.24 13.70
N CYS A 71 -18.05 -8.93 12.92
CA CYS A 71 -17.42 -9.88 12.00
C CYS A 71 -17.00 -11.18 12.70
N PHE A 72 -16.33 -11.07 13.86
CA PHE A 72 -15.95 -12.26 14.63
C PHE A 72 -17.16 -12.96 15.24
N ARG A 73 -18.12 -12.22 15.78
CA ARG A 73 -19.35 -12.76 16.39
C ARG A 73 -20.17 -13.59 15.41
N VAL A 74 -20.23 -13.20 14.14
CA VAL A 74 -20.94 -13.98 13.09
C VAL A 74 -20.11 -15.15 12.54
N GLY A 75 -18.88 -15.34 13.03
CA GLY A 75 -18.05 -16.51 12.72
C GLY A 75 -16.96 -16.32 11.67
N MET A 76 -16.61 -15.07 11.28
CA MET A 76 -15.50 -14.86 10.34
C MET A 76 -14.17 -15.29 10.98
N LYS A 77 -13.40 -16.14 10.28
CA LYS A 77 -12.18 -16.74 10.82
C LYS A 77 -10.92 -16.03 10.31
N LYS A 78 -10.13 -15.45 11.21
CA LYS A 78 -8.82 -14.85 10.88
C LYS A 78 -7.83 -15.86 10.32
N SER A 79 -7.93 -17.14 10.69
CA SER A 79 -7.07 -18.22 10.19
C SER A 79 -7.23 -18.49 8.70
N LEU A 80 -8.32 -18.03 8.08
CA LEU A 80 -8.55 -18.11 6.64
C LEU A 80 -7.94 -16.92 5.87
N ILE A 81 -7.27 -15.99 6.57
CA ILE A 81 -6.45 -14.95 5.98
C ILE A 81 -5.05 -15.53 5.75
N LEU A 82 -4.54 -15.38 4.54
CA LEU A 82 -3.21 -15.86 4.17
C LEU A 82 -2.15 -15.14 5.01
N SER A 83 -1.22 -15.89 5.63
CA SER A 83 -0.09 -15.30 6.34
C SER A 83 0.82 -14.51 5.39
N ASP A 84 1.58 -13.56 5.92
CA ASP A 84 2.48 -12.73 5.13
C ASP A 84 3.54 -13.56 4.39
N GLU A 85 4.09 -14.58 5.04
CA GLU A 85 5.02 -15.56 4.45
C GLU A 85 4.41 -16.25 3.21
N LYS A 86 3.17 -16.75 3.34
CA LYS A 86 2.47 -17.45 2.25
C LYS A 86 2.07 -16.49 1.13
N ARG A 87 1.77 -15.23 1.47
CA ARG A 87 1.50 -14.16 0.50
C ARG A 87 2.74 -13.85 -0.32
N GLU A 88 3.89 -13.73 0.33
CA GLU A 88 5.17 -13.47 -0.34
C GLU A 88 5.59 -14.64 -1.22
N ALA A 89 5.48 -15.88 -0.72
CA ALA A 89 5.76 -17.08 -1.51
C ALA A 89 4.88 -17.15 -2.77
N ARG A 90 3.58 -16.83 -2.64
CA ARG A 90 2.66 -16.75 -3.79
C ARG A 90 3.08 -15.67 -4.78
N ASN A 91 3.46 -14.49 -4.31
CA ASN A 91 3.90 -13.39 -5.17
C ASN A 91 5.19 -13.75 -5.94
N LYS A 92 6.16 -14.40 -5.27
CA LYS A 92 7.38 -14.93 -5.89
C LYS A 92 7.04 -15.94 -6.99
N LEU A 93 6.13 -16.88 -6.72
CA LEU A 93 5.68 -17.86 -7.71
C LEU A 93 4.99 -17.22 -8.92
N ILE A 94 4.15 -16.20 -8.69
CA ILE A 94 3.50 -15.44 -9.78
C ILE A 94 4.55 -14.74 -10.65
N ALA A 95 5.57 -14.11 -10.05
CA ALA A 95 6.66 -13.47 -10.77
C ALA A 95 7.43 -14.48 -11.63
N ILE A 96 7.79 -15.64 -11.06
CA ILE A 96 8.47 -16.73 -11.79
C ILE A 96 7.61 -17.25 -12.95
N ASN A 97 6.31 -17.46 -12.75
CA ASN A 97 5.42 -17.96 -13.80
C ASN A 97 5.20 -16.95 -14.93
N ARG A 98 5.24 -15.65 -14.64
CA ARG A 98 5.22 -14.59 -15.67
C ARG A 98 6.50 -14.61 -16.51
N LEU A 99 7.66 -14.79 -15.88
CA LEU A 99 8.95 -14.96 -16.57
C LEU A 99 8.95 -16.19 -17.48
N LYS A 100 8.47 -17.34 -16.98
CA LYS A 100 8.43 -18.61 -17.74
C LYS A 100 7.49 -18.59 -18.95
N ARG A 101 6.42 -17.80 -18.90
CA ARG A 101 5.42 -17.74 -19.97
C ARG A 101 5.83 -16.89 -21.17
N GLY A 102 6.99 -16.22 -21.14
CA GLY A 102 7.38 -15.28 -22.19
C GLY A 102 6.38 -14.12 -22.39
N GLN A 103 5.41 -13.97 -21.46
CA GLN A 103 4.42 -12.88 -21.42
C GLN A 103 4.97 -11.64 -20.72
N ILE A 104 6.30 -11.54 -20.71
CA ILE A 104 7.02 -10.29 -20.65
C ILE A 104 7.59 -10.19 -22.07
N SER A 105 7.02 -9.32 -22.90
CA SER A 105 7.83 -8.62 -23.89
C SER A 105 9.11 -8.25 -23.18
N LYS A 106 10.26 -8.77 -23.65
CA LYS A 106 11.64 -8.48 -23.21
C LYS A 106 11.59 -7.20 -22.36
N PRO A 107 11.82 -7.25 -21.03
CA PRO A 107 11.47 -6.13 -20.18
C PRO A 107 11.97 -4.89 -20.88
N GLU A 108 11.08 -3.92 -21.10
CA GLU A 108 11.46 -2.64 -21.71
C GLU A 108 12.58 -1.95 -20.92
N CYS A 109 13.00 -2.58 -19.81
CA CYS A 109 14.26 -2.44 -19.08
C CYS A 109 15.58 -2.78 -19.85
N LEU A 110 15.58 -3.26 -21.10
CA LEU A 110 16.84 -3.41 -21.88
C LEU A 110 16.90 -2.53 -23.14
N THR A 111 15.93 -1.63 -23.32
CA THR A 111 15.88 -0.66 -24.43
C THR A 111 16.11 0.80 -23.98
N TRP A 112 16.14 1.09 -22.68
CA TRP A 112 16.18 2.45 -22.12
C TRP A 112 17.59 2.99 -21.81
N MET A 113 18.61 2.65 -22.62
CA MET A 113 19.88 3.41 -22.62
C MET A 113 19.73 4.88 -23.09
N GLN A 114 18.52 5.45 -23.04
CA GLN A 114 18.14 6.79 -23.48
C GLN A 114 17.24 7.46 -22.43
N SER A 115 17.73 7.60 -21.19
CA SER A 115 17.22 8.60 -20.22
C SER A 115 18.15 9.82 -20.18
N PRO A 116 17.67 11.00 -19.73
CA PRO A 116 18.39 12.27 -19.77
C PRO A 116 19.79 12.22 -19.15
N SER A 117 20.71 12.94 -19.76
CA SER A 117 22.18 12.90 -19.61
C SER A 117 22.75 13.04 -18.18
N LEU A 118 21.96 13.40 -17.17
CA LEU A 118 22.47 13.69 -15.82
C LEU A 118 22.67 12.44 -14.92
N LEU A 119 22.15 11.27 -15.31
CA LEU A 119 22.29 10.02 -14.55
C LEU A 119 22.93 8.88 -15.36
N ARG A 120 23.75 9.21 -16.37
CA ARG A 120 24.41 8.19 -17.20
C ARG A 120 25.59 7.56 -16.45
N MET A 121 25.32 6.73 -15.44
CA MET A 121 26.32 5.82 -14.91
C MET A 121 26.60 4.74 -15.96
N SER A 122 27.84 4.68 -16.44
CA SER A 122 28.24 3.66 -17.41
C SER A 122 28.10 2.26 -16.80
N SER A 123 27.60 1.29 -17.56
CA SER A 123 27.49 -0.12 -17.12
C SER A 123 28.83 -0.69 -16.64
N SER A 124 29.93 -0.19 -17.23
CA SER A 124 31.32 -0.45 -16.86
C SER A 124 31.72 0.03 -15.46
N SER A 125 31.01 0.98 -14.86
CA SER A 125 31.30 1.47 -13.49
C SER A 125 30.62 0.62 -12.40
N ILE A 126 29.53 -0.09 -12.73
CA ILE A 126 28.71 -0.84 -11.75
C ILE A 126 29.19 -2.30 -11.61
N GLN A 127 29.86 -2.83 -12.63
CA GLN A 127 30.33 -4.23 -12.67
C GLN A 127 31.33 -4.59 -11.55
N TYR A 128 31.99 -3.61 -10.96
CA TYR A 128 32.95 -3.81 -9.85
C TYR A 128 32.30 -3.84 -8.47
N LEU A 129 31.01 -3.52 -8.38
CA LEU A 129 30.27 -3.54 -7.12
C LEU A 129 29.84 -4.95 -6.75
N SER A 130 29.60 -5.18 -5.46
CA SER A 130 29.03 -6.45 -5.00
C SER A 130 27.63 -6.65 -5.58
N SER A 131 27.19 -7.90 -5.72
CA SER A 131 25.84 -8.18 -6.23
C SER A 131 24.73 -7.54 -5.36
N SER A 132 24.96 -7.39 -4.06
CA SER A 132 24.04 -6.65 -3.17
C SER A 132 23.98 -5.16 -3.48
N ASP A 133 25.13 -4.52 -3.75
CA ASP A 133 25.18 -3.08 -4.05
C ASP A 133 24.61 -2.77 -5.44
N GLN A 134 24.79 -3.68 -6.39
CA GLN A 134 24.17 -3.57 -7.72
C GLN A 134 22.64 -3.61 -7.63
N VAL A 135 22.09 -4.46 -6.75
CA VAL A 135 20.65 -4.53 -6.49
C VAL A 135 20.15 -3.26 -5.80
N LEU A 136 20.89 -2.75 -4.81
CA LEU A 136 20.55 -1.49 -4.14
C LEU A 136 20.48 -0.32 -5.14
N LEU A 137 21.50 -0.19 -5.99
CA LEU A 137 21.51 0.85 -7.03
C LEU A 137 20.33 0.70 -8.00
N ALA A 138 20.03 -0.52 -8.43
CA ALA A 138 18.88 -0.77 -9.30
C ALA A 138 17.55 -0.35 -8.65
N ASN A 139 17.38 -0.61 -7.35
CA ASN A 139 16.20 -0.20 -6.59
C ASN A 139 16.08 1.34 -6.50
N ILE A 140 17.19 2.04 -6.28
CA ILE A 140 17.24 3.52 -6.23
C ILE A 140 16.85 4.10 -7.60
N PHE A 141 17.43 3.60 -8.69
CA PHE A 141 17.10 4.07 -10.05
C PHE A 141 15.64 3.79 -10.41
N HIS A 142 15.15 2.59 -10.09
CA HIS A 142 13.75 2.23 -10.34
C HIS A 142 12.78 3.11 -9.54
N ALA A 143 13.10 3.42 -8.27
CA ALA A 143 12.31 4.35 -7.48
C ALA A 143 12.28 5.76 -8.12
N TYR A 144 13.42 6.21 -8.65
CA TYR A 144 13.56 7.53 -9.28
C TYR A 144 12.71 7.67 -10.54
N GLU A 145 12.69 6.64 -11.39
CA GLU A 145 11.89 6.62 -12.62
C GLU A 145 10.39 6.61 -12.34
N ASN A 146 9.95 5.90 -11.30
CA ASN A 146 8.53 5.73 -10.99
C ASN A 146 7.89 6.90 -10.23
N THR A 147 8.67 7.84 -9.70
CA THR A 147 8.14 8.96 -8.89
C THR A 147 8.01 10.28 -9.64
N CYS A 148 8.18 10.27 -10.96
CA CYS A 148 8.07 11.46 -11.80
C CYS A 148 9.07 12.57 -11.45
N ILE A 149 10.21 12.28 -10.79
CA ILE A 149 11.27 13.28 -10.61
C ILE A 149 11.76 13.76 -12.00
N VAL A 150 11.74 12.89 -13.01
CA VAL A 150 12.07 13.23 -14.41
C VAL A 150 11.01 14.14 -15.07
N ALA A 151 9.73 14.00 -14.72
CA ALA A 151 8.64 14.75 -15.39
C ALA A 151 8.32 16.10 -14.73
N LYS A 152 8.63 16.26 -13.43
CA LYS A 152 8.39 17.53 -12.70
C LYS A 152 9.61 18.46 -12.69
N ASN A 153 10.83 17.97 -12.84
CA ASN A 153 12.04 18.81 -12.80
C ASN A 153 12.38 19.53 -14.10
N THR A 154 11.59 19.41 -15.16
CA THR A 154 11.69 20.28 -16.35
C THR A 154 11.04 21.65 -16.16
N THR A 155 10.29 21.85 -15.07
CA THR A 155 9.87 23.17 -14.60
C THR A 155 9.98 23.20 -13.09
N LEU A 156 11.18 23.50 -12.57
CA LEU A 156 11.31 24.05 -11.23
C LEU A 156 10.44 25.31 -11.18
N HIS A 157 9.21 25.18 -10.71
CA HIS A 157 8.43 26.34 -10.33
C HIS A 157 9.16 26.99 -9.16
N ASN A 158 9.48 28.29 -9.30
CA ASN A 158 10.17 29.03 -8.24
C ASN A 158 9.36 28.92 -6.94
N PHE A 159 9.92 28.25 -5.93
CA PHE A 159 9.42 28.31 -4.57
C PHE A 159 9.94 29.59 -3.91
N PRO A 160 9.12 30.36 -3.17
CA PRO A 160 7.69 30.14 -2.92
C PRO A 160 6.80 30.56 -4.10
N THR A 161 5.73 29.81 -4.33
CA THR A 161 4.71 29.99 -5.37
C THR A 161 3.62 30.98 -4.97
N ILE A 162 3.49 31.31 -3.68
CA ILE A 162 2.49 32.24 -3.14
C ILE A 162 3.09 33.14 -2.04
N GLN A 163 2.52 34.33 -1.83
CA GLN A 163 2.86 35.15 -0.65
C GLN A 163 2.23 34.56 0.61
N HIS A 164 3.05 34.35 1.65
CA HIS A 164 2.58 33.76 2.90
C HIS A 164 2.17 34.84 3.91
N THR A 165 0.94 34.75 4.38
CA THR A 165 0.39 35.61 5.46
C THR A 165 0.39 34.94 6.83
N SER A 166 0.75 33.64 6.90
CA SER A 166 0.79 32.86 8.14
C SER A 166 1.79 31.71 8.05
N ILE A 167 2.24 31.20 9.19
CA ILE A 167 3.11 30.01 9.24
C ILE A 167 2.40 28.77 8.66
N HIS A 168 1.08 28.66 8.81
CA HIS A 168 0.30 27.54 8.32
C HIS A 168 0.30 27.47 6.78
N THR A 169 0.16 28.62 6.10
CA THR A 169 0.20 28.65 4.63
C THR A 169 1.59 28.35 4.08
N TYR A 170 2.65 28.74 4.79
CA TYR A 170 4.03 28.35 4.48
C TYR A 170 4.24 26.83 4.66
N MET A 171 3.89 26.28 5.81
CA MET A 171 4.08 24.85 6.11
C MET A 171 3.29 23.94 5.16
N ASN A 172 2.12 24.36 4.71
CA ASN A 172 1.33 23.61 3.73
C ASN A 172 1.99 23.58 2.34
N GLU A 173 2.59 24.69 1.90
CA GLU A 173 3.30 24.75 0.62
C GLU A 173 4.58 23.91 0.67
N VAL A 174 5.36 24.06 1.74
CA VAL A 174 6.54 23.23 2.01
C VAL A 174 6.17 21.73 2.02
N SER A 175 5.09 21.35 2.71
CA SER A 175 4.64 19.95 2.76
C SER A 175 4.28 19.38 1.38
N SER A 176 3.80 20.22 0.46
CA SER A 176 3.46 19.81 -0.91
C SER A 176 4.70 19.53 -1.78
N GLU A 177 5.81 20.23 -1.53
CA GLU A 177 7.11 19.99 -2.18
C GLU A 177 7.74 18.67 -1.69
N PHE A 178 7.74 18.44 -0.38
CA PHE A 178 8.30 17.22 0.20
C PHE A 178 7.50 15.96 -0.13
N HIS A 179 6.22 16.08 -0.50
CA HIS A 179 5.38 14.93 -0.85
C HIS A 179 6.03 14.06 -1.94
N VAL A 180 6.64 14.68 -2.97
CA VAL A 180 7.28 13.93 -4.06
C VAL A 180 8.53 13.20 -3.58
N THR A 181 9.36 13.86 -2.75
CA THR A 181 10.55 13.25 -2.15
C THR A 181 10.20 12.08 -1.23
N ILE A 182 9.16 12.24 -0.41
CA ILE A 182 8.67 11.19 0.49
C ILE A 182 8.16 9.98 -0.31
N GLU A 183 7.39 10.21 -1.37
CA GLU A 183 6.91 9.12 -2.24
C GLU A 183 8.07 8.43 -2.97
N TYR A 184 9.12 9.17 -3.35
CA TYR A 184 10.35 8.59 -3.91
C TYR A 184 11.07 7.67 -2.92
N LEU A 185 11.34 8.15 -1.71
CA LEU A 185 12.05 7.37 -0.70
C LEU A 185 11.26 6.11 -0.32
N LYS A 186 9.92 6.17 -0.25
CA LYS A 186 9.06 5.00 0.00
C LYS A 186 9.14 3.91 -1.07
N LEU A 187 9.53 4.23 -2.31
CA LEU A 187 9.71 3.22 -3.36
C LEU A 187 11.03 2.46 -3.24
N ILE A 188 11.99 2.94 -2.44
CA ILE A 188 13.25 2.25 -2.17
C ILE A 188 13.01 1.21 -1.07
N PRO A 189 13.08 -0.11 -1.36
CA PRO A 189 12.80 -1.16 -0.37
C PRO A 189 13.65 -1.03 0.90
N GLU A 190 14.91 -0.64 0.76
CA GLU A 190 15.87 -0.48 1.84
C GLU A 190 15.51 0.70 2.75
N PHE A 191 14.97 1.79 2.20
CA PHE A 191 14.46 2.91 2.99
C PHE A 191 13.32 2.47 3.91
N ASN A 192 12.43 1.58 3.44
CA ASN A 192 11.33 1.07 4.26
C ASN A 192 11.81 0.23 5.45
N ASN A 193 13.01 -0.34 5.39
CA ASN A 193 13.60 -1.13 6.46
C ASN A 193 14.30 -0.28 7.54
N LEU A 194 14.49 1.03 7.29
CA LEU A 194 15.06 1.95 8.28
C LEU A 194 14.10 2.19 9.45
N ILE A 195 14.67 2.45 10.63
CA ILE A 195 13.90 2.93 11.77
C ILE A 195 13.34 4.33 11.50
N MET A 196 12.30 4.71 12.24
CA MET A 196 11.61 5.99 12.00
C MET A 196 12.53 7.21 12.15
N ASP A 197 13.49 7.18 13.08
CA ASP A 197 14.43 8.29 13.27
C ASP A 197 15.31 8.51 12.02
N ASP A 198 15.86 7.44 11.46
CA ASP A 198 16.68 7.50 10.25
C ASP A 198 15.85 7.93 9.04
N LYS A 199 14.59 7.50 8.95
CA LYS A 199 13.67 7.94 7.89
C LYS A 199 13.42 9.45 7.95
N VAL A 200 13.25 9.99 9.15
CA VAL A 200 13.02 11.43 9.37
C VAL A 200 14.26 12.25 9.02
N ARG A 201 15.48 11.74 9.26
CA ARG A 201 16.73 12.44 8.91
C ARG A 201 17.04 12.47 7.41
N LEU A 202 16.46 11.55 6.64
CA LEU A 202 16.68 11.41 5.19
C LEU A 202 15.65 12.17 4.34
N ILE A 203 14.59 12.70 4.96
CA ILE A 203 13.55 13.54 4.34
C ILE A 203 13.92 15.01 4.57
#